data_AF-A0A963CZP1-F1
#
_entry.id   AF-A0A963CZP1-F1
#
_cell.length_a   1.000
_cell.length_b   1.000
_cell.length_c   1.000
_cell.angle_alpha   90.00
_cell.angle_beta   90.00
_cell.angle_gamma   90.00
#
_symmetry.space_group_name_H-M   'P 1'
#
loop_
_entity.id
_entity.type
_entity.pdbx_description
1 polymer ?
#
loop_
_entity_poly.entity_id
_entity_poly.type
_entity_poly.pdbx_seq_one_letter_code
_entity_poly.pdbx_strand_id
1 'polypeptide(L)'
;ETAAMLPFEGNIVWSVLKQWDHLDDDERELIMSITGTTIYSRAVDGGTEPRPFVPTVRSMADLLQGNINPDEDTEVPPGSVAIKLLQCEDADCTDVTEEVVVQPSLTTRVIGIMRSLSEKIATASAAPTAAEIAFVNSVPLPVYQLLAASNAVNNTGIAEAKINQYAEYVAIEFAHALLARAGRMGTDVRLIGTKFDANQLAQMELHREAALDFLRTIQAERQTAEQKAQGFVAFASDVAQMKRTMRANMPQQLVDLLSYAGIAAR
;
A
#
# COMPACT_ATOMS: atom_id res chain seq x y z
N GLU A 1 -30.47 -38.76 -11.91
CA GLU A 1 -29.24 -38.81 -11.09
C GLU A 1 -28.68 -37.41 -10.98
N THR A 2 -28.78 -36.80 -9.80
CA THR A 2 -28.07 -35.56 -9.50
C THR A 2 -26.60 -35.92 -9.33
N ALA A 3 -25.77 -35.58 -10.32
CA ALA A 3 -24.32 -35.68 -10.18
C ALA A 3 -23.92 -34.96 -8.88
N ALA A 4 -23.46 -35.72 -7.89
CA ALA A 4 -22.91 -35.16 -6.67
C ALA A 4 -21.81 -34.20 -7.10
N MET A 5 -21.94 -32.92 -6.75
CA MET A 5 -20.85 -31.97 -6.95
C MET A 5 -19.62 -32.56 -6.27
N LEU A 6 -18.57 -32.78 -7.04
CA LEU A 6 -17.26 -33.05 -6.46
C LEU A 6 -16.90 -31.81 -5.61
N PRO A 7 -16.49 -31.99 -4.34
CA PRO A 7 -16.04 -30.87 -3.52
C PRO A 7 -14.87 -30.18 -4.24
N PHE A 8 -14.77 -28.86 -4.10
CA PHE A 8 -13.69 -28.10 -4.71
C PHE A 8 -12.32 -28.60 -4.21
N GLU A 9 -11.34 -28.64 -5.10
CA GLU A 9 -9.94 -28.97 -4.81
C GLU A 9 -9.06 -27.80 -5.28
N GLY A 10 -8.13 -27.39 -4.43
CA GLY A 10 -7.22 -26.27 -4.64
C GLY A 10 -7.18 -25.29 -3.47
N ASN A 11 -6.50 -24.17 -3.70
CA ASN A 11 -6.42 -23.04 -2.77
C ASN A 11 -7.66 -22.17 -2.91
N ILE A 12 -8.45 -22.07 -1.83
CA ILE A 12 -9.79 -21.50 -1.88
C ILE A 12 -9.76 -20.01 -2.23
N VAL A 13 -8.86 -19.23 -1.62
CA VAL A 13 -8.73 -17.78 -1.87
C VAL A 13 -8.09 -17.53 -3.23
N TRP A 14 -6.99 -18.23 -3.55
CA TRP A 14 -6.30 -18.09 -4.83
C TRP A 14 -7.20 -18.35 -6.02
N SER A 15 -8.03 -19.39 -5.96
CA SER A 15 -8.96 -19.75 -7.03
C SER A 15 -9.96 -18.64 -7.37
N VAL A 16 -10.33 -17.82 -6.38
CA VAL A 16 -11.21 -16.67 -6.58
C VAL A 16 -10.42 -15.47 -7.08
N LEU A 17 -9.22 -15.23 -6.52
CA LEU A 17 -8.36 -14.13 -6.98
C LEU A 17 -7.88 -14.30 -8.43
N LYS A 18 -7.73 -15.54 -8.91
CA LYS A 18 -7.43 -15.82 -10.32
C LYS A 18 -8.55 -15.41 -11.29
N GLN A 19 -9.77 -15.15 -10.80
CA GLN A 19 -10.87 -14.65 -11.63
C GLN A 19 -10.73 -13.16 -11.96
N TRP A 20 -9.77 -12.48 -11.33
CA TRP A 20 -9.45 -11.08 -11.60
C TRP A 20 -8.21 -10.99 -12.49
N ASP A 21 -8.45 -10.79 -13.79
CA ASP A 21 -7.42 -10.70 -14.82
C ASP A 21 -6.44 -9.53 -14.64
N HIS A 22 -6.81 -8.54 -13.82
CA HIS A 22 -6.02 -7.34 -13.58
C HIS A 22 -5.06 -7.46 -12.40
N LEU A 23 -5.07 -8.59 -11.68
CA LEU A 23 -4.10 -8.87 -10.63
C LEU A 23 -2.90 -9.63 -11.20
N ASP A 24 -1.70 -9.27 -10.78
CA ASP A 24 -0.54 -10.13 -10.91
C ASP A 24 -0.45 -11.11 -9.73
N ASP A 25 0.46 -12.07 -9.80
CA ASP A 25 0.56 -13.11 -8.76
C ASP A 25 1.10 -12.53 -7.43
N ASP A 26 2.00 -11.53 -7.48
CA ASP A 26 2.46 -10.78 -6.29
C ASP A 26 1.30 -10.08 -5.56
N GLU A 27 0.37 -9.44 -6.29
CA GLU A 27 -0.83 -8.84 -5.73
C GLU A 27 -1.74 -9.89 -5.08
N ARG A 28 -1.84 -11.09 -5.66
CA ARG A 28 -2.64 -12.19 -5.10
C ARG A 28 -2.02 -12.76 -3.82
N GLU A 29 -0.70 -12.94 -3.79
CA GLU A 29 0.05 -13.36 -2.60
C GLU A 29 -0.07 -12.36 -1.45
N LEU A 30 -0.03 -11.06 -1.76
CA LEU A 30 -0.28 -10.02 -0.76
C LEU A 30 -1.70 -10.10 -0.19
N ILE A 31 -2.72 -10.28 -1.04
CA ILE A 31 -4.10 -10.44 -0.57
C ILE A 31 -4.21 -11.69 0.31
N MET A 32 -3.63 -12.82 -0.12
CA MET A 32 -3.58 -14.04 0.69
C MET A 32 -2.87 -13.82 2.03
N SER A 33 -1.77 -13.07 2.05
CA SER A 33 -1.05 -12.72 3.27
C SER A 33 -1.92 -11.90 4.25
N ILE A 34 -2.90 -11.15 3.74
CA ILE A 34 -3.88 -10.37 4.53
C ILE A 34 -5.06 -11.22 4.98
N THR A 35 -5.60 -12.08 4.10
CA THR A 35 -6.84 -12.84 4.37
C THR A 35 -6.59 -14.23 4.98
N GLY A 36 -5.35 -14.72 4.89
CA GLY A 36 -5.07 -16.15 4.96
C GLY A 36 -5.64 -16.90 3.75
N THR A 37 -5.46 -18.21 3.74
CA THR A 37 -6.12 -19.09 2.77
C THR A 37 -6.33 -20.50 3.37
N THR A 38 -7.07 -21.34 2.67
CA THR A 38 -7.25 -22.75 3.00
C THR A 38 -7.08 -23.59 1.74
N ILE A 39 -6.24 -24.62 1.80
CA ILE A 39 -5.98 -25.53 0.70
C ILE A 39 -6.73 -26.85 0.93
N TYR A 40 -7.52 -27.24 -0.08
CA TYR A 40 -8.23 -28.51 -0.16
C TYR A 40 -7.53 -29.38 -1.21
N SER A 41 -6.70 -30.33 -0.78
CA SER A 41 -6.20 -31.37 -1.68
C SER A 41 -7.08 -32.61 -1.60
N ARG A 42 -6.84 -33.61 -2.47
CA ARG A 42 -7.22 -34.99 -2.13
C ARG A 42 -6.12 -35.54 -1.26
N ALA A 43 -6.45 -36.08 -0.09
CA ALA A 43 -5.48 -36.75 0.77
C ALA A 43 -4.86 -37.96 0.04
N VAL A 44 -3.79 -37.73 -0.72
CA VAL A 44 -2.96 -38.80 -1.31
C VAL A 44 -1.87 -39.21 -0.32
N ASP A 45 -1.44 -38.27 0.55
CA ASP A 45 -0.23 -38.43 1.39
C ASP A 45 -0.51 -38.46 2.90
N GLY A 46 -1.77 -38.63 3.32
CA GLY A 46 -2.14 -38.78 4.74
C GLY A 46 -2.01 -37.51 5.60
N GLY A 47 -1.87 -36.34 4.98
CA GLY A 47 -1.90 -35.04 5.67
C GLY A 47 -3.27 -34.67 6.23
N THR A 48 -3.30 -33.79 7.24
CA THR A 48 -4.54 -33.25 7.79
C THR A 48 -5.17 -32.29 6.79
N GLU A 49 -6.32 -32.66 6.24
CA GLU A 49 -7.11 -31.80 5.36
C GLU A 49 -8.34 -31.25 6.09
N PRO A 50 -8.72 -29.98 5.87
CA PRO A 50 -8.04 -29.00 5.01
C PRO A 50 -6.75 -28.44 5.63
N ARG A 51 -5.89 -27.81 4.82
CA ARG A 51 -4.67 -27.12 5.26
C ARG A 51 -4.91 -25.61 5.36
N PRO A 52 -5.19 -25.05 6.55
CA PRO A 52 -5.37 -23.62 6.72
C PRO A 52 -4.03 -22.89 6.85
N PHE A 53 -3.96 -21.69 6.27
CA PHE A 53 -2.88 -20.72 6.41
C PHE A 53 -3.47 -19.42 6.95
N VAL A 54 -2.92 -18.94 8.06
CA VAL A 54 -3.41 -17.74 8.74
C VAL A 54 -2.84 -16.46 8.10
N PRO A 55 -3.51 -15.30 8.26
CA PRO A 55 -2.93 -14.02 7.89
C PRO A 55 -1.56 -13.77 8.53
N THR A 56 -0.58 -13.42 7.68
CA THR A 56 0.77 -13.00 8.09
C THR A 56 0.90 -11.48 8.12
N VAL A 57 0.16 -10.76 7.27
CA VAL A 57 0.05 -9.29 7.28
C VAL A 57 -1.24 -8.91 8.01
N ARG A 58 -1.09 -8.25 9.15
CA ARG A 58 -2.15 -7.91 10.11
C ARG A 58 -2.29 -6.41 10.34
N SER A 59 -1.26 -5.63 10.03
CA SER A 59 -1.21 -4.20 10.31
C SER A 59 -0.43 -3.42 9.25
N MET A 60 -0.53 -2.09 9.26
CA MET A 60 0.41 -1.27 8.47
C MET A 60 1.82 -1.31 9.06
N ALA A 61 1.95 -1.57 10.37
CA ALA A 61 3.24 -1.68 11.04
C ALA A 61 4.11 -2.79 10.43
N ASP A 62 3.50 -3.85 9.90
CA ASP A 62 4.24 -4.94 9.26
C ASP A 62 5.09 -4.45 8.07
N LEU A 63 4.55 -3.56 7.23
CA LEU A 63 5.28 -2.95 6.09
C LEU A 63 6.19 -1.79 6.50
N LEU A 64 5.90 -1.13 7.61
CA LEU A 64 6.64 0.04 8.10
C LEU A 64 7.84 -0.35 8.98
N GLN A 65 7.70 -1.42 9.76
CA GLN A 65 8.60 -1.83 10.83
C GLN A 65 9.00 -3.31 10.78
N GLY A 66 8.30 -4.14 9.99
CA GLY A 66 8.46 -5.59 9.97
C GLY A 66 7.49 -6.29 10.92
N ASN A 67 7.25 -7.58 10.68
CA ASN A 67 6.36 -8.41 11.51
C ASN A 67 7.06 -9.64 12.12
N ILE A 68 8.39 -9.75 11.93
CA ILE A 68 9.20 -10.81 12.49
C ILE A 68 10.51 -10.27 13.06
N ASN A 69 11.10 -11.04 13.96
CA ASN A 69 12.52 -10.95 14.26
C ASN A 69 13.23 -11.93 13.33
N PRO A 70 14.07 -11.45 12.39
CA PRO A 70 14.84 -12.32 11.51
C PRO A 70 15.75 -13.25 12.33
N ASP A 71 15.96 -14.48 11.85
CA ASP A 71 16.94 -15.40 12.44
C ASP A 71 18.36 -14.81 12.35
N GLU A 72 19.29 -15.31 13.17
CA GLU A 72 20.66 -14.78 13.25
C GLU A 72 21.39 -14.74 11.90
N ASP A 73 21.03 -15.63 10.96
CA ASP A 73 21.61 -15.72 9.62
C ASP A 73 20.95 -14.80 8.58
N THR A 74 19.83 -14.15 8.92
CA THR A 74 19.09 -13.27 7.99
C THR A 74 19.54 -11.82 8.15
N GLU A 75 20.35 -11.33 7.19
CA GLU A 75 20.79 -9.93 7.18
C GLU A 75 19.63 -8.99 6.82
N VAL A 76 19.34 -8.03 7.71
CA VAL A 76 18.37 -6.94 7.46
C VAL A 76 19.14 -5.62 7.39
N PRO A 77 19.40 -5.09 6.18
CA PRO A 77 20.13 -3.84 6.03
C PRO A 77 19.41 -2.65 6.68
N PRO A 78 20.13 -1.58 7.10
CA PRO A 78 19.52 -0.38 7.63
C PRO A 78 18.47 0.21 6.69
N GLY A 79 17.29 0.54 7.24
CA GLY A 79 16.15 1.05 6.46
C GLY A 79 15.33 -0.03 5.76
N SER A 80 15.67 -1.31 5.92
CA SER A 80 14.88 -2.45 5.48
C SER A 80 14.11 -3.06 6.65
N VAL A 81 13.12 -3.88 6.31
CA VAL A 81 12.29 -4.66 7.23
C VAL A 81 12.22 -6.08 6.74
N ALA A 82 12.13 -7.02 7.68
CA ALA A 82 11.82 -8.41 7.38
C ALA A 82 10.32 -8.63 7.60
N ILE A 83 9.67 -9.21 6.60
CA ILE A 83 8.24 -9.46 6.61
C ILE A 83 8.00 -10.92 6.24
N LYS A 84 7.18 -11.60 7.01
CA LYS A 84 6.65 -12.91 6.66
C LYS A 84 5.43 -12.77 5.75
N LEU A 85 5.47 -13.39 4.59
CA LEU A 85 4.40 -13.41 3.59
C LEU A 85 4.00 -14.85 3.27
N LEU A 86 2.76 -15.04 2.83
CA LEU A 86 2.33 -16.28 2.19
C LEU A 86 2.72 -16.22 0.72
N GLN A 87 3.55 -17.16 0.27
CA GLN A 87 3.99 -17.25 -1.12
C GLN A 87 3.61 -18.59 -1.74
N CYS A 88 3.44 -18.59 -3.06
CA CYS A 88 3.04 -19.74 -3.84
C CYS A 88 4.26 -20.33 -4.56
N GLU A 89 4.56 -21.61 -4.32
CA GLU A 89 5.66 -22.32 -5.00
C GLU A 89 5.23 -22.86 -6.39
N ASP A 90 3.92 -22.90 -6.65
CA ASP A 90 3.32 -23.39 -7.88
C ASP A 90 2.27 -22.42 -8.47
N ALA A 91 1.99 -22.55 -9.77
CA ALA A 91 1.10 -21.64 -10.50
C ALA A 91 -0.37 -21.65 -10.01
N ASP A 92 -0.82 -22.79 -9.48
CA ASP A 92 -2.15 -22.98 -8.91
C ASP A 92 -2.20 -22.67 -7.40
N CYS A 93 -1.05 -22.27 -6.82
CA CYS A 93 -0.85 -21.94 -5.42
C CYS A 93 -1.40 -23.01 -4.45
N THR A 94 -1.20 -24.28 -4.80
CA THR A 94 -1.54 -25.42 -3.96
C THR A 94 -0.41 -25.82 -3.01
N ASP A 95 0.79 -25.29 -3.24
CA ASP A 95 1.93 -25.35 -2.34
C ASP A 95 2.24 -23.93 -1.83
N VAL A 96 1.88 -23.68 -0.56
CA VAL A 96 2.00 -22.36 0.09
C VAL A 96 3.01 -22.46 1.22
N THR A 97 3.94 -21.52 1.23
CA THR A 97 5.00 -21.40 2.23
C THR A 97 4.90 -20.04 2.93
N GLU A 98 5.35 -20.01 4.19
CA GLU A 98 5.55 -18.76 4.92
C GLU A 98 7.00 -18.29 4.69
N GLU A 99 7.23 -17.45 3.69
CA GLU A 99 8.56 -16.96 3.35
C GLU A 99 8.87 -15.65 4.09
N VAL A 100 10.13 -15.51 4.51
CA VAL A 100 10.67 -14.27 5.07
C VAL A 100 11.28 -13.43 3.95
N VAL A 101 10.64 -12.31 3.65
CA VAL A 101 11.09 -11.36 2.63
C VAL A 101 11.71 -10.14 3.30
N VAL A 102 12.98 -9.87 2.97
CA VAL A 102 13.67 -8.64 3.37
C VAL A 102 13.51 -7.60 2.27
N GLN A 103 12.94 -6.45 2.61
CA GLN A 103 12.75 -5.35 1.65
C GLN A 103 12.93 -3.97 2.29
N PRO A 104 13.19 -2.91 1.50
CA PRO A 104 13.17 -1.55 2.01
C PRO A 104 11.83 -1.26 2.69
N SER A 105 11.88 -0.73 3.92
CA SER A 105 10.68 -0.33 4.65
C SER A 105 9.87 0.66 3.82
N LEU A 106 8.55 0.65 3.99
CA LEU A 106 7.71 1.57 3.26
C LEU A 106 8.08 3.03 3.57
N THR A 107 8.52 3.32 4.79
CA THR A 107 9.09 4.61 5.20
C THR A 107 10.32 4.99 4.37
N THR A 108 11.29 4.08 4.23
CA THR A 108 12.49 4.30 3.40
C THR A 108 12.13 4.54 1.94
N ARG A 109 11.19 3.75 1.39
CA ARG A 109 10.70 3.92 0.02
C ARG A 109 10.06 5.29 -0.18
N VAL A 110 9.19 5.71 0.75
CA VAL A 110 8.52 7.02 0.75
C VAL A 110 9.53 8.17 0.79
N ILE A 111 10.54 8.10 1.68
CA ILE A 111 11.62 9.09 1.73
C ILE A 111 12.34 9.17 0.39
N GLY A 112 12.68 8.04 -0.22
CA GLY A 112 13.31 7.98 -1.54
C GLY A 112 12.48 8.66 -2.63
N ILE A 113 11.18 8.37 -2.68
CA ILE A 113 10.24 9.00 -3.62
C ILE A 113 10.14 10.51 -3.38
N MET A 114 9.98 10.95 -2.12
CA MET A 114 9.88 12.36 -1.78
C MET A 114 11.16 13.14 -2.10
N ARG A 115 12.34 12.56 -1.87
CA ARG A 115 13.63 13.15 -2.25
C ARG A 115 13.77 13.26 -3.76
N SER A 116 13.46 12.20 -4.50
CA SER A 116 13.50 12.21 -5.97
C SER A 116 12.56 13.27 -6.56
N LEU A 117 11.33 13.37 -6.04
CA LEU A 117 10.38 14.42 -6.43
C LEU A 117 10.91 15.82 -6.08
N SER A 118 11.46 16.00 -4.88
CA SER A 118 12.03 17.28 -4.44
C SER A 118 13.17 17.73 -5.35
N GLU A 119 14.08 16.84 -5.71
CA GLU A 119 15.21 17.13 -6.59
C GLU A 119 14.74 17.53 -7.99
N LYS A 120 13.80 16.78 -8.57
CA LYS A 120 13.20 17.11 -9.88
C LYS A 120 12.51 18.47 -9.88
N ILE A 121 11.82 18.82 -8.78
CA ILE A 121 11.18 20.13 -8.63
C ILE A 121 12.23 21.25 -8.50
N ALA A 122 13.26 21.05 -7.67
CA ALA A 122 14.28 22.06 -7.40
C ALA A 122 15.15 22.37 -8.62
N THR A 123 15.50 21.33 -9.38
CA THR A 123 16.43 21.43 -10.51
C THR A 123 15.73 21.59 -11.86
N ALA A 124 14.41 21.35 -11.91
CA ALA A 124 13.66 21.17 -13.16
C ALA A 124 14.32 20.14 -14.11
N SER A 125 15.06 19.17 -13.56
CA SER A 125 15.92 18.25 -14.35
C SER A 125 15.13 17.22 -15.14
N ALA A 126 13.94 16.82 -14.66
CA ALA A 126 13.10 15.83 -15.33
C ALA A 126 11.64 15.92 -14.88
N ALA A 127 10.74 15.37 -15.69
CA ALA A 127 9.35 15.15 -15.29
C ALA A 127 9.24 13.98 -14.27
N PRO A 128 8.24 13.99 -13.37
CA PRO A 128 7.96 12.86 -12.49
C PRO A 128 7.67 11.56 -13.26
N THR A 129 8.08 10.42 -12.69
CA THR A 129 7.81 9.09 -13.26
C THR A 129 6.37 8.64 -12.99
N ALA A 130 5.91 7.59 -13.69
CA ALA A 130 4.60 7.02 -13.45
C ALA A 130 4.40 6.55 -11.99
N ALA A 131 5.43 5.95 -11.38
CA ALA A 131 5.40 5.51 -9.99
C ALA A 131 5.30 6.70 -9.00
N GLU A 132 6.03 7.78 -9.26
CA GLU A 132 5.97 9.00 -8.44
C GLU A 132 4.60 9.70 -8.56
N ILE A 133 4.01 9.70 -9.76
CA ILE A 133 2.66 10.22 -9.99
C ILE A 133 1.62 9.36 -9.25
N ALA A 134 1.72 8.03 -9.36
CA ALA A 134 0.83 7.11 -8.65
C ALA A 134 0.93 7.31 -7.13
N PHE A 135 2.14 7.46 -6.61
CA PHE A 135 2.38 7.78 -5.20
C PHE A 135 1.68 9.08 -4.77
N VAL A 136 1.91 10.19 -5.49
CA VAL A 136 1.26 11.48 -5.19
C VAL A 136 -0.27 11.39 -5.25
N ASN A 137 -0.82 10.58 -6.15
CA ASN A 137 -2.27 10.39 -6.29
C ASN A 137 -2.87 9.45 -5.23
N SER A 138 -2.05 8.61 -4.59
CA SER A 138 -2.49 7.65 -3.59
C SER A 138 -2.54 8.22 -2.16
N VAL A 139 -1.79 9.29 -1.89
CA VAL A 139 -1.71 9.93 -0.58
C VAL A 139 -2.61 11.18 -0.56
N PRO A 140 -3.46 11.39 0.47
CA PRO A 140 -4.37 12.54 0.52
C PRO A 140 -3.66 13.87 0.81
N LEU A 141 -2.49 13.83 1.46
CA LEU A 141 -1.65 15.00 1.63
C LEU A 141 -1.15 15.46 0.25
N PRO A 142 -1.20 16.75 -0.11
CA PRO A 142 -0.69 17.24 -1.39
C PRO A 142 0.86 17.28 -1.37
N VAL A 143 1.49 16.10 -1.32
CA VAL A 143 2.94 15.92 -1.16
C VAL A 143 3.71 16.75 -2.18
N TYR A 144 3.27 16.73 -3.44
CA TYR A 144 3.89 17.53 -4.50
C TYR A 144 3.88 19.05 -4.18
N GLN A 145 2.77 19.58 -3.68
CA GLN A 145 2.65 21.01 -3.36
C GLN A 145 3.50 21.40 -2.15
N LEU A 146 3.62 20.50 -1.18
CA LEU A 146 4.45 20.66 -0.01
C LEU A 146 5.93 20.68 -0.37
N LEU A 147 6.37 19.76 -1.23
CA LEU A 147 7.75 19.72 -1.75
C LEU A 147 8.04 20.96 -2.60
N ALA A 148 7.12 21.36 -3.49
CA ALA A 148 7.28 22.57 -4.29
C ALA A 148 7.36 23.85 -3.45
N ALA A 149 6.58 23.96 -2.37
CA ALA A 149 6.67 25.10 -1.45
C ALA A 149 8.00 25.11 -0.68
N SER A 150 8.49 23.94 -0.28
CA SER A 150 9.76 23.81 0.46
C SER A 150 10.96 24.17 -0.41
N ASN A 151 10.94 23.82 -1.70
CA ASN A 151 11.99 24.17 -2.65
C ASN A 151 11.96 25.62 -3.13
N ALA A 152 10.81 26.31 -3.06
CA ALA A 152 10.71 27.73 -3.41
C ALA A 152 11.58 28.64 -2.53
N VAL A 153 12.02 28.15 -1.36
CA VAL A 153 12.90 28.87 -0.43
C VAL A 153 14.39 28.73 -0.83
N ASN A 154 14.72 28.05 -1.95
CA ASN A 154 16.09 27.82 -2.43
C ASN A 154 17.07 27.33 -1.35
N ASN A 155 16.57 26.52 -0.41
CA ASN A 155 17.38 25.91 0.65
C ASN A 155 17.08 24.41 0.73
N THR A 156 17.99 23.62 0.17
CA THR A 156 17.88 22.15 0.13
C THR A 156 17.84 21.51 1.52
N GLY A 157 18.50 22.13 2.51
CA GLY A 157 18.46 21.67 3.90
C GLY A 157 17.08 21.82 4.55
N ILE A 158 16.33 22.86 4.17
CA ILE A 158 14.93 23.04 4.63
C ILE A 158 14.03 22.00 3.98
N ALA A 159 14.17 21.74 2.67
CA ALA A 159 13.40 20.71 1.98
C ALA A 159 13.66 19.31 2.57
N GLU A 160 14.91 18.98 2.85
CA GLU A 160 15.30 17.70 3.48
C GLU A 160 14.75 17.56 4.90
N ALA A 161 14.85 18.61 5.73
CA ALA A 161 14.26 18.60 7.08
C ALA A 161 12.73 18.40 7.02
N LYS A 162 12.07 19.00 6.03
CA LYS A 162 10.63 18.84 5.81
C LYS A 162 10.27 17.43 5.34
N ILE A 163 11.04 16.84 4.43
CA ILE A 163 10.85 15.45 4.01
C ILE A 163 10.92 14.53 5.23
N ASN A 164 11.97 14.62 6.04
CA ASN A 164 12.12 13.79 7.23
C ASN A 164 11.01 14.02 8.26
N GLN A 165 10.52 15.26 8.37
CA GLN A 165 9.40 15.61 9.24
C GLN A 165 8.05 15.01 8.80
N TYR A 166 7.79 14.88 7.49
CA TYR A 166 6.49 14.42 6.96
C TYR A 166 6.50 12.97 6.49
N ALA A 167 7.66 12.39 6.22
CA ALA A 167 7.78 11.08 5.59
C ALA A 167 7.08 9.97 6.38
N GLU A 168 7.12 10.01 7.71
CA GLU A 168 6.45 8.99 8.54
C GLU A 168 4.93 9.00 8.35
N TYR A 169 4.30 10.19 8.43
CA TYR A 169 2.85 10.30 8.21
C TYR A 169 2.47 9.97 6.76
N VAL A 170 3.26 10.44 5.79
CA VAL A 170 3.05 10.13 4.37
C VAL A 170 3.19 8.63 4.11
N ALA A 171 4.12 7.95 4.77
CA ALA A 171 4.30 6.50 4.67
C ALA A 171 3.09 5.74 5.23
N ILE A 172 2.49 6.21 6.32
CA ILE A 172 1.27 5.63 6.88
C ILE A 172 0.08 5.79 5.92
N GLU A 173 -0.11 6.98 5.36
CA GLU A 173 -1.19 7.20 4.38
C GLU A 173 -0.97 6.36 3.11
N PHE A 174 0.28 6.23 2.66
CA PHE A 174 0.62 5.37 1.54
C PHE A 174 0.39 3.88 1.85
N ALA A 175 0.81 3.43 3.04
CA ALA A 175 0.55 2.08 3.55
C ALA A 175 -0.95 1.78 3.54
N HIS A 176 -1.74 2.70 4.09
CA HIS A 176 -3.19 2.58 4.13
C HIS A 176 -3.78 2.50 2.73
N ALA A 177 -3.37 3.36 1.79
CA ALA A 177 -3.89 3.32 0.42
C ALA A 177 -3.60 1.99 -0.28
N LEU A 178 -2.38 1.48 -0.15
CA LEU A 178 -1.96 0.19 -0.72
C LEU A 178 -2.71 -0.98 -0.08
N LEU A 179 -2.67 -1.07 1.25
CA LEU A 179 -3.24 -2.18 2.02
C LEU A 179 -4.77 -2.16 2.01
N ALA A 180 -5.41 -0.99 2.02
CA ALA A 180 -6.87 -0.92 1.93
C ALA A 180 -7.37 -1.39 0.55
N ARG A 181 -6.61 -1.14 -0.52
CA ARG A 181 -6.92 -1.71 -1.84
C ARG A 181 -6.86 -3.23 -1.79
N ALA A 182 -5.74 -3.79 -1.30
CA ALA A 182 -5.57 -5.24 -1.17
C ALA A 182 -6.63 -5.89 -0.24
N GLY A 183 -6.90 -5.29 0.92
CA GLY A 183 -7.90 -5.79 1.87
C GLY A 183 -9.33 -5.78 1.30
N ARG A 184 -9.71 -4.76 0.52
CA ARG A 184 -11.03 -4.74 -0.17
C ARG A 184 -11.14 -5.81 -1.25
N MET A 185 -10.05 -6.07 -1.95
CA MET A 185 -9.97 -7.22 -2.85
C MET A 185 -10.09 -8.54 -2.06
N GLY A 186 -9.53 -8.62 -0.85
CA GLY A 186 -9.79 -9.73 0.07
C GLY A 186 -11.23 -9.87 0.58
N THR A 187 -12.05 -8.81 0.56
CA THR A 187 -13.48 -8.90 0.93
C THR A 187 -14.37 -9.32 -0.23
N ASP A 188 -13.95 -9.03 -1.46
CA ASP A 188 -14.71 -9.24 -2.68
C ASP A 188 -14.54 -10.65 -3.27
N VAL A 189 -14.19 -11.62 -2.42
CA VAL A 189 -14.01 -13.04 -2.78
C VAL A 189 -15.37 -13.64 -3.19
N ARG A 190 -15.80 -13.28 -4.40
CA ARG A 190 -17.09 -13.61 -4.96
C ARG A 190 -17.01 -15.02 -5.55
N LEU A 191 -17.93 -15.87 -5.15
CA LEU A 191 -18.03 -17.29 -5.54
C LEU A 191 -18.47 -17.47 -7.00
N ILE A 192 -17.90 -16.74 -7.96
CA ILE A 192 -18.31 -16.85 -9.35
C ILE A 192 -17.74 -18.15 -9.90
N GLY A 193 -18.58 -19.03 -10.44
CA GLY A 193 -18.14 -20.20 -11.19
C GLY A 193 -17.65 -21.41 -10.39
N THR A 194 -17.14 -21.23 -9.17
CA THR A 194 -16.64 -22.35 -8.33
C THR A 194 -17.74 -22.90 -7.42
N LYS A 195 -17.94 -24.21 -7.46
CA LYS A 195 -18.94 -24.91 -6.63
C LYS A 195 -18.28 -25.38 -5.34
N PHE A 196 -18.51 -24.65 -4.26
CA PHE A 196 -18.03 -24.99 -2.92
C PHE A 196 -19.08 -25.76 -2.13
N ASP A 197 -18.65 -26.67 -1.26
CA ASP A 197 -19.53 -27.28 -0.27
C ASP A 197 -19.78 -26.36 0.94
N ALA A 198 -20.65 -26.78 1.87
CA ALA A 198 -21.03 -25.97 3.03
C ALA A 198 -19.85 -25.61 3.95
N ASN A 199 -18.86 -26.50 4.09
CA ASN A 199 -17.68 -26.26 4.93
C ASN A 199 -16.72 -25.29 4.24
N GLN A 200 -16.53 -25.44 2.93
CA GLN A 200 -15.73 -24.54 2.09
C GLN A 200 -16.30 -23.13 2.06
N LEU A 201 -17.63 -23.00 1.98
CA LEU A 201 -18.31 -21.72 2.10
C LEU A 201 -18.08 -21.06 3.47
N ALA A 202 -18.14 -21.84 4.55
CA ALA A 202 -17.85 -21.33 5.88
C ALA A 202 -16.38 -20.88 6.03
N GLN A 203 -15.42 -21.62 5.46
CA GLN A 203 -14.01 -21.19 5.44
C GLN A 203 -13.81 -19.91 4.64
N MET A 204 -14.49 -19.77 3.50
CA MET A 204 -14.43 -18.54 2.72
C MET A 204 -14.89 -17.33 3.53
N GLU A 205 -15.96 -17.51 4.31
CA GLU A 205 -16.48 -16.46 5.18
C GLU A 205 -15.46 -16.04 6.25
N LEU A 206 -14.69 -16.98 6.81
CA LEU A 206 -13.62 -16.67 7.75
C LEU A 206 -12.51 -15.81 7.11
N HIS A 207 -12.12 -16.11 5.87
CA HIS A 207 -11.13 -15.29 5.15
C HIS A 207 -11.67 -13.89 4.83
N ARG A 208 -12.96 -13.79 4.49
CA ARG A 208 -13.65 -12.51 4.28
C ARG A 208 -13.71 -11.68 5.57
N GLU A 209 -13.99 -12.32 6.71
CA GLU A 209 -13.98 -11.68 8.03
C GLU A 209 -12.59 -11.19 8.41
N ALA A 210 -11.54 -11.99 8.16
CA ALA A 210 -10.15 -11.58 8.36
C ALA A 210 -9.79 -10.32 7.55
N ALA A 211 -10.23 -10.25 6.29
CA ALA A 211 -10.06 -9.07 5.45
C ALA A 211 -10.76 -7.83 6.03
N LEU A 212 -12.00 -7.99 6.53
CA LEU A 212 -12.73 -6.90 7.17
C LEU A 212 -12.08 -6.43 8.48
N ASP A 213 -11.59 -7.35 9.30
CA ASP A 213 -10.86 -7.03 10.52
C ASP A 213 -9.57 -6.28 10.21
N PHE A 214 -8.82 -6.72 9.20
CA PHE A 214 -7.65 -6.02 8.72
C PHE A 214 -7.98 -4.58 8.30
N LEU A 215 -9.03 -4.37 7.51
CA LEU A 215 -9.48 -3.04 7.08
C LEU A 215 -9.85 -2.13 8.27
N ARG A 216 -10.48 -2.69 9.32
CA ARG A 216 -10.77 -1.95 10.56
C ARG A 216 -9.48 -1.55 11.29
N THR A 217 -8.53 -2.47 11.39
CA THR A 217 -7.24 -2.25 12.05
C THR A 217 -6.46 -1.13 11.38
N ILE A 218 -6.23 -1.20 10.07
CA ILE A 218 -5.45 -0.18 9.35
C ILE A 218 -6.14 1.19 9.36
N GLN A 219 -7.48 1.22 9.40
CA GLN A 219 -8.23 2.47 9.50
C GLN A 219 -8.10 3.12 10.89
N ALA A 220 -8.05 2.33 11.96
CA ALA A 220 -7.81 2.81 13.32
C ALA A 220 -6.36 3.32 13.50
N GLU A 221 -5.39 2.60 12.94
CA GLU A 221 -3.98 3.03 12.90
C GLU A 221 -3.81 4.36 12.16
N ARG A 222 -4.47 4.50 11.00
CA ARG A 222 -4.47 5.76 10.23
C ARG A 222 -5.04 6.91 11.04
N GLN A 223 -6.18 6.74 11.71
CA GLN A 223 -6.77 7.78 12.56
C GLN A 223 -5.84 8.19 13.71
N THR A 224 -5.15 7.22 14.30
CA THR A 224 -4.15 7.48 15.35
C THR A 224 -2.97 8.29 14.81
N ALA A 225 -2.50 7.97 13.62
CA ALA A 225 -1.43 8.71 12.95
C ALA A 225 -1.86 10.14 12.60
N GLU A 226 -3.08 10.31 12.08
CA GLU A 226 -3.67 11.62 11.77
C GLU A 226 -3.75 12.51 13.02
N GLN A 227 -4.18 11.96 14.16
CA GLN A 227 -4.20 12.68 15.44
C GLN A 227 -2.82 13.20 15.85
N LYS A 228 -1.78 12.38 15.70
CA LYS A 228 -0.39 12.79 15.94
C LYS A 228 0.10 13.83 14.94
N ALA A 229 -0.43 13.79 13.72
CA ALA A 229 -0.07 14.68 12.61
C ALA A 229 -0.94 15.94 12.49
N GLN A 230 -1.90 16.20 13.38
CA GLN A 230 -2.87 17.32 13.27
C GLN A 230 -2.19 18.68 13.07
N GLY A 231 -1.10 18.96 13.80
CA GLY A 231 -0.33 20.19 13.63
C GLY A 231 0.37 20.32 12.27
N PHE A 232 0.67 19.20 11.62
CA PHE A 232 1.35 19.13 10.32
C PHE A 232 0.37 19.24 9.15
N VAL A 233 -0.77 18.55 9.25
CA VAL A 233 -1.84 18.60 8.24
C VAL A 233 -2.43 20.01 8.16
N ALA A 234 -2.63 20.68 9.30
CA ALA A 234 -3.08 22.07 9.34
C ALA A 234 -2.15 23.03 8.56
N PHE A 235 -0.83 22.88 8.71
CA PHE A 235 0.13 23.69 7.96
C PHE A 235 0.05 23.44 6.43
N ALA A 236 -0.09 22.19 6.01
CA ALA A 236 -0.23 21.87 4.59
C ALA A 236 -1.52 22.42 3.99
N SER A 237 -2.64 22.36 4.72
CA SER A 237 -3.90 22.99 4.31
C SER A 237 -3.79 24.52 4.27
N ASP A 238 -3.08 25.12 5.23
CA ASP A 238 -2.89 26.57 5.30
C ASP A 238 -2.06 27.08 4.12
N VAL A 239 -0.99 26.37 3.73
CA VAL A 239 -0.19 26.72 2.54
C VAL A 239 -1.03 26.61 1.26
N ALA A 240 -1.86 25.57 1.13
CA ALA A 240 -2.74 25.40 -0.02
C ALA A 240 -3.85 26.46 -0.07
N GLN A 241 -4.41 26.84 1.08
CA GLN A 241 -5.41 27.90 1.22
C GLN A 241 -4.79 29.27 0.93
N MET A 242 -3.60 29.56 1.46
CA MET A 242 -2.87 30.80 1.20
C MET A 242 -2.56 30.95 -0.29
N LYS A 243 -2.12 29.89 -0.99
CA LYS A 243 -1.92 29.93 -2.45
C LYS A 243 -3.21 30.20 -3.21
N ARG A 244 -4.33 29.61 -2.80
CA ARG A 244 -5.66 29.87 -3.40
C ARG A 244 -6.09 31.31 -3.18
N THR A 245 -5.94 31.82 -1.96
CA THR A 245 -6.24 33.22 -1.61
C THR A 245 -5.34 34.19 -2.35
N MET A 246 -4.03 33.92 -2.44
CA MET A 246 -3.07 34.73 -3.19
C MET A 246 -3.38 34.75 -4.69
N ARG A 247 -3.81 33.62 -5.27
CA ARG A 247 -4.26 33.58 -6.68
C ARG A 247 -5.60 34.27 -6.90
N ALA A 248 -6.55 34.07 -5.99
CA ALA A 248 -7.89 34.65 -6.09
C ALA A 248 -7.90 36.17 -5.85
N ASN A 249 -7.01 36.67 -4.99
CA ASN A 249 -6.87 38.09 -4.67
C ASN A 249 -5.66 38.75 -5.37
N MET A 250 -5.05 38.08 -6.35
CA MET A 250 -3.97 38.70 -7.12
C MET A 250 -4.57 39.86 -7.93
N PRO A 251 -4.12 41.11 -7.73
CA PRO A 251 -4.62 42.23 -8.52
C PRO A 251 -4.32 41.98 -10.00
N GLN A 252 -5.26 42.32 -10.88
CA GLN A 252 -5.13 42.06 -12.31
C GLN A 252 -3.90 42.73 -12.95
N GLN A 253 -3.50 43.88 -12.39
CA GLN A 253 -2.26 44.56 -12.77
C GLN A 253 -0.99 43.74 -12.47
N LEU A 254 -1.02 42.88 -11.44
CA LEU A 254 0.11 42.03 -11.04
C LEU A 254 0.15 40.74 -11.86
N VAL A 255 -1.02 40.21 -12.25
CA VAL A 255 -1.14 39.12 -13.24
C VAL A 255 -0.61 39.56 -14.60
N ASP A 256 -0.96 40.78 -15.03
CA ASP A 256 -0.45 41.36 -16.28
C ASP A 256 1.07 41.58 -16.23
N LEU A 257 1.62 42.07 -15.12
CA LEU A 257 3.07 42.22 -14.91
C LEU A 257 3.82 40.89 -14.90
N LEU A 258 3.26 39.85 -14.28
CA LEU A 258 3.83 38.49 -14.29
C LEU A 258 3.72 37.81 -15.65
N SER A 259 2.65 38.09 -16.40
CA SER A 259 2.52 37.63 -17.79
C SER A 259 3.56 38.30 -18.69
N TYR A 260 3.85 39.58 -18.44
CA TYR A 260 4.88 40.34 -19.15
C TYR A 260 6.30 39.86 -18.78
N ALA A 261 6.54 39.55 -17.50
CA ALA A 261 7.80 38.99 -17.02
C ALA A 261 8.03 37.54 -17.48
N GLY A 262 6.97 36.74 -17.63
CA GLY A 262 7.03 35.36 -18.14
C GLY A 262 7.24 35.26 -19.65
N ILE A 263 6.97 36.32 -20.42
CA ILE A 263 7.28 36.41 -21.86
C ILE A 263 8.74 36.83 -22.09
N ALA A 264 9.42 37.39 -21.09
CA ALA A 264 10.84 37.78 -21.17
C ALA A 264 11.82 36.63 -20.80
N ALA A 265 11.33 35.46 -20.41
CA ALA A 265 12.13 34.26 -20.20
C ALA A 265 11.91 33.24 -21.34
N ARG A 266 12.39 33.58 -22.53
CA ARG A 266 12.74 32.65 -23.61
C ARG A 266 14.03 33.11 -24.26
#